data_AF-A0A4W5L499-F1
#
_entry.id   AF-A0A4W5L499-F1
#
_cell.length_a   1.000
_cell.length_b   1.000
_cell.length_c   1.000
_cell.angle_alpha   90.00
_cell.angle_beta   90.00
_cell.angle_gamma   90.00
#
_symmetry.space_group_name_H-M   'P 1'
#
loop_
_entity.id
_entity.type
_entity.pdbx_description
1 polymer ?
#
loop_
_entity_poly.entity_id
_entity_poly.type
_entity_poly.pdbx_seq_one_letter_code
_entity_poly.pdbx_strand_id
1 'polypeptide(L)'
;MADRQNTIEEEEDALPAFHSAYKHFCVRKSCVLVEMAEGDIEEFIEQNRHLSELVDTYRGISESEKHWKARRAFLFRNINDFEDPHIDQLLALSMVWANNVFLGCRYSPDLLEKVKEMAEGIVVEDAPVFKTRDEIMKNQKR
;
A
#
# COMPACT_ATOMS: atom_id res chain seq x y z
N MET A 1 43.14 0.09 35.69
CA MET A 1 43.63 0.61 34.40
C MET A 1 42.99 -0.23 33.33
N ALA A 2 42.03 0.35 32.62
CA ALA A 2 41.14 -0.34 31.71
C ALA A 2 41.66 -0.21 30.28
N ASP A 3 41.98 -1.34 29.65
CA ASP A 3 42.16 -1.46 28.21
C ASP A 3 40.85 -1.92 27.58
N ARG A 4 40.15 -1.00 26.93
CA ARG A 4 39.17 -1.25 25.86
C ARG A 4 39.01 0.04 25.04
N GLN A 5 39.90 0.27 24.07
CA GLN A 5 39.52 1.12 22.94
C GLN A 5 38.60 0.30 22.03
N ASN A 6 37.29 0.53 22.16
CA ASN A 6 36.31 0.23 21.13
C ASN A 6 35.94 1.59 20.52
N THR A 7 36.65 2.00 19.47
CA THR A 7 36.23 3.09 18.60
C THR A 7 35.19 2.51 17.66
N ILE A 8 33.93 2.66 18.04
CA ILE A 8 32.81 2.56 17.11
C ILE A 8 32.87 3.86 16.31
N GLU A 9 33.29 3.76 15.05
CA GLU A 9 33.09 4.84 14.10
C GLU A 9 31.59 4.95 13.87
N GLU A 10 31.03 6.09 14.26
CA GLU A 10 29.68 6.50 13.94
C GLU A 10 29.59 6.71 12.43
N GLU A 11 28.99 5.75 11.72
CA GLU A 11 28.53 5.91 10.34
C GLU A 11 27.07 6.43 10.37
N GLU A 12 26.91 7.62 10.95
CA GLU A 12 25.80 8.52 10.65
C GLU A 12 26.24 9.45 9.51
N ASP A 13 25.29 9.85 8.66
CA ASP A 13 25.45 10.78 7.53
C ASP A 13 25.82 10.20 6.16
N ALA A 14 24.85 9.53 5.53
CA ALA A 14 24.46 9.87 4.17
C ALA A 14 23.06 9.33 3.85
N LEU A 15 22.01 10.13 4.07
CA LEU A 15 20.80 10.15 3.21
C LEU A 15 19.87 11.33 3.55
N PRO A 16 20.19 12.55 3.07
CA PRO A 16 19.16 13.59 2.96
C PRO A 16 19.22 14.24 1.58
N ALA A 17 18.69 13.58 0.54
CA ALA A 17 18.46 14.24 -0.76
C ALA A 17 17.55 13.50 -1.75
N PHE A 18 17.23 12.22 -1.56
CA PHE A 18 16.50 11.46 -2.59
C PHE A 18 14.98 11.72 -2.61
N HIS A 19 14.36 12.12 -1.50
CA HIS A 19 12.89 12.15 -1.38
C HIS A 19 12.17 13.31 -2.10
N SER A 20 12.85 14.36 -2.54
CA SER A 20 12.15 15.56 -3.06
C SER A 20 11.80 15.50 -4.56
N ALA A 21 12.37 14.57 -5.34
CA ALA A 21 12.11 14.48 -6.79
C ALA A 21 10.90 13.59 -7.15
N TYR A 22 10.44 12.73 -6.22
CA TYR A 22 9.38 11.75 -6.46
C TYR A 22 7.95 12.34 -6.46
N LYS A 23 7.81 13.65 -6.21
CA LYS A 23 6.54 14.28 -5.82
C LYS A 23 5.60 14.65 -6.98
N HIS A 24 5.97 14.45 -8.24
CA HIS A 24 5.18 15.00 -9.36
C HIS A 24 4.77 14.05 -10.50
N PHE A 25 5.15 12.79 -10.52
CA PHE A 25 4.87 11.94 -11.70
C PHE A 25 3.94 10.75 -11.36
N CYS A 26 2.80 11.10 -10.76
CA CYS A 26 1.83 10.22 -10.14
C CYS A 26 1.16 9.26 -11.14
N VAL A 27 1.28 7.95 -10.86
CA VAL A 27 0.52 6.85 -11.45
C VAL A 27 -0.95 6.92 -10.95
N ARG A 28 -1.76 7.87 -11.45
CA ARG A 28 -3.23 7.69 -11.62
C ARG A 28 -3.90 8.78 -12.47
N LYS A 29 -4.59 8.29 -13.51
CA LYS A 29 -5.76 8.90 -14.20
C LYS A 29 -5.58 10.26 -14.88
N SER A 30 -4.73 10.32 -15.90
CA SER A 30 -5.14 10.80 -17.22
C SER A 30 -3.96 10.55 -18.14
N CYS A 31 -4.19 9.83 -19.24
CA CYS A 31 -3.26 9.82 -20.35
C CYS A 31 -3.29 11.25 -20.94
N VAL A 32 -2.60 12.20 -20.32
CA VAL A 32 -2.31 13.47 -20.97
C VAL A 32 -1.25 13.13 -22.00
N LEU A 33 -1.61 13.24 -23.27
CA LEU A 33 -0.70 13.17 -24.40
C LEU A 33 0.30 14.34 -24.27
N VAL A 34 1.33 14.16 -23.44
CA VAL A 34 2.53 14.99 -23.45
C VAL A 34 3.50 14.27 -24.38
N GLU A 35 4.02 14.95 -25.40
CA GLU A 35 5.18 14.46 -26.13
C GLU A 35 6.33 14.28 -25.13
N MET A 36 6.52 13.04 -24.65
CA MET A 36 7.63 12.66 -23.79
C MET A 36 8.83 12.36 -24.69
N ALA A 37 9.97 13.01 -24.47
CA ALA A 37 11.19 12.69 -25.19
C ALA A 37 11.63 11.25 -24.83
N GLU A 38 12.36 10.56 -25.72
CA GLU A 38 12.75 9.15 -25.51
C GLU A 38 13.47 8.91 -24.17
N GLY A 39 14.27 9.88 -23.70
CA GLY A 39 14.95 9.82 -22.40
C GLY A 39 14.01 9.91 -21.19
N ASP A 40 12.91 10.66 -21.30
CA ASP A 40 11.92 10.81 -20.23
C ASP A 40 11.07 9.52 -20.06
N ILE A 41 10.92 8.76 -21.15
CA ILE A 41 10.19 7.48 -21.14
C ILE A 41 10.99 6.41 -20.39
N GLU A 42 12.30 6.31 -20.65
CA GLU A 42 13.16 5.30 -20.03
C GLU A 42 13.30 5.53 -18.52
N GLU A 43 13.48 6.79 -18.10
CA GLU A 43 13.49 7.15 -16.68
C GLU A 43 12.16 6.78 -15.99
N PHE A 44 11.03 7.06 -16.65
CA PHE A 44 9.71 6.71 -16.13
C PHE A 44 9.54 5.20 -15.95
N ILE A 45 9.99 4.39 -16.91
CA ILE A 45 9.91 2.92 -16.81
C ILE A 45 10.71 2.42 -15.60
N GLU A 46 11.93 2.94 -15.41
CA GLU A 46 12.79 2.52 -14.31
C GLU A 46 12.21 2.92 -12.94
N GLN A 47 11.63 4.14 -12.83
CA GLN A 47 10.95 4.58 -11.61
C GLN A 47 9.75 3.68 -11.26
N ASN A 48 8.93 3.32 -12.24
CA ASN A 48 7.80 2.41 -12.02
C ASN A 48 8.27 1.02 -11.59
N ARG A 49 9.39 0.56 -12.14
CA ARG A 49 10.01 -0.71 -11.75
C ARG A 49 10.46 -0.67 -10.30
N HIS A 50 11.21 0.36 -9.90
CA HIS A 50 11.64 0.52 -8.50
C HIS A 50 10.47 0.60 -7.52
N LEU A 51 9.43 1.36 -7.87
CA LEU A 51 8.22 1.44 -7.05
C LEU A 51 7.55 0.06 -6.93
N SER A 52 7.52 -0.71 -8.02
CA SER A 52 6.98 -2.06 -8.02
C SER A 52 7.77 -3.00 -7.11
N GLU A 53 9.10 -2.99 -7.22
CA GLU A 53 9.98 -3.79 -6.39
C GLU A 53 9.84 -3.40 -4.90
N LEU A 54 9.78 -2.10 -4.59
CA LEU A 54 9.53 -1.61 -3.24
C LEU A 54 8.19 -2.11 -2.68
N VAL A 55 7.10 -1.96 -3.44
CA VAL A 55 5.78 -2.43 -2.98
C VAL A 55 5.79 -3.92 -2.71
N ASP A 56 6.48 -4.71 -3.52
CA ASP A 56 6.58 -6.16 -3.34
C ASP A 56 7.33 -6.54 -2.04
N THR A 57 8.20 -5.67 -1.51
CA THR A 57 8.84 -5.89 -0.19
C THR A 57 7.86 -5.85 0.98
N TYR A 58 6.71 -5.17 0.83
CA TYR A 58 5.71 -5.06 1.89
C TYR A 58 4.85 -6.31 2.07
N ARG A 59 4.92 -7.28 1.14
CA ARG A 59 4.11 -8.50 1.20
C ARG A 59 4.34 -9.29 2.50
N GLY A 60 3.25 -9.72 3.15
CA GLY A 60 3.35 -10.55 4.35
C GLY A 60 3.68 -12.02 4.03
N ILE A 61 4.46 -12.68 4.87
CA ILE A 61 4.88 -14.09 4.67
C ILE A 61 3.68 -15.05 4.61
N SER A 62 2.66 -14.84 5.44
CA SER A 62 1.46 -15.69 5.53
C SER A 62 0.28 -15.17 4.70
N GLU A 63 0.53 -14.23 3.79
CA GLU A 63 -0.51 -13.61 2.99
C GLU A 63 -0.84 -14.44 1.74
N SER A 64 -2.12 -14.78 1.56
CA SER A 64 -2.57 -15.51 0.38
C SER A 64 -2.47 -14.64 -0.88
N GLU A 65 -2.33 -15.28 -2.05
CA GLU A 65 -2.17 -14.54 -3.30
C GLU A 65 -3.37 -13.64 -3.63
N LYS A 66 -4.59 -14.09 -3.32
CA LYS A 66 -5.80 -13.27 -3.51
C LYS A 66 -5.80 -12.04 -2.61
N HIS A 67 -5.37 -12.20 -1.36
CA HIS A 67 -5.25 -11.11 -0.39
C HIS A 67 -4.18 -10.11 -0.84
N TRP A 68 -2.98 -10.61 -1.19
CA TRP A 68 -1.86 -9.79 -1.63
C TRP A 68 -2.18 -9.02 -2.91
N LYS A 69 -2.76 -9.65 -3.94
CA LYS A 69 -3.11 -8.98 -5.20
C LYS A 69 -4.01 -7.75 -4.97
N ALA A 70 -5.01 -7.89 -4.11
CA ALA A 70 -5.90 -6.80 -3.77
C ALA A 70 -5.20 -5.73 -2.92
N ARG A 71 -4.45 -6.13 -1.90
CA ARG A 71 -3.71 -5.19 -1.03
C ARG A 71 -2.65 -4.41 -1.81
N ARG A 72 -1.94 -5.07 -2.73
CA ARG A 72 -0.99 -4.46 -3.67
C ARG A 72 -1.65 -3.38 -4.52
N ALA A 73 -2.83 -3.64 -5.07
CA ALA A 73 -3.59 -2.62 -5.81
C ALA A 73 -4.00 -1.43 -4.93
N PHE A 74 -4.30 -1.68 -3.66
CA PHE A 74 -4.56 -0.63 -2.66
C PHE A 74 -3.32 0.21 -2.38
N LEU A 75 -2.14 -0.41 -2.27
CA LEU A 75 -0.88 0.30 -2.07
C LEU A 75 -0.57 1.19 -3.28
N PHE A 76 -0.55 0.67 -4.51
CA PHE A 76 -0.27 1.51 -5.69
C PHE A 76 -1.23 2.67 -5.87
N ARG A 77 -2.50 2.50 -5.47
CA ARG A 77 -3.48 3.58 -5.51
C ARG A 77 -3.03 4.74 -4.63
N ASN A 78 -2.61 4.46 -3.40
CA ASN A 78 -2.48 5.45 -2.35
C ASN A 78 -1.02 5.82 -2.02
N ILE A 79 -0.02 5.08 -2.51
CA ILE A 79 1.38 5.25 -2.09
C ILE A 79 1.94 6.66 -2.34
N ASN A 80 1.44 7.36 -3.36
CA ASN A 80 1.87 8.74 -3.66
C ASN A 80 1.27 9.78 -2.69
N ASP A 81 0.23 9.42 -1.93
CA ASP A 81 -0.42 10.30 -0.95
C ASP A 81 0.22 10.18 0.45
N PHE A 82 1.18 9.27 0.63
CA PHE A 82 1.88 9.01 1.89
C PHE A 82 3.38 9.16 1.68
N GLU A 83 4.00 10.03 2.49
CA GLU A 83 5.46 10.19 2.55
C GLU A 83 5.98 9.60 3.85
N ASP A 84 7.25 9.20 3.88
CA ASP A 84 7.91 8.84 5.14
C ASP A 84 7.74 9.95 6.18
N PRO A 85 7.42 9.63 7.45
CA PRO A 85 7.32 8.29 8.05
C PRO A 85 5.91 7.65 7.99
N HIS A 86 4.97 8.22 7.23
CA HIS A 86 3.56 7.79 7.21
C HIS A 86 3.30 6.56 6.32
N ILE A 87 4.33 5.97 5.72
CA ILE A 87 4.20 4.72 4.97
C ILE A 87 3.65 3.60 5.86
N ASP A 88 4.08 3.50 7.11
CA ASP A 88 3.56 2.51 8.06
C ASP A 88 2.05 2.65 8.29
N GLN A 89 1.54 3.89 8.27
CA GLN A 89 0.10 4.15 8.35
C GLN A 89 -0.63 3.61 7.13
N LEU A 90 -0.08 3.80 5.92
CA LEU A 90 -0.64 3.24 4.70
C LEU A 90 -0.64 1.70 4.74
N LEU A 91 0.46 1.09 5.19
CA LEU A 91 0.55 -0.37 5.33
C LEU A 91 -0.53 -0.90 6.28
N ALA A 92 -0.72 -0.24 7.43
CA ALA A 92 -1.77 -0.60 8.38
C ALA A 92 -3.18 -0.45 7.79
N LEU A 93 -3.46 0.65 7.09
CA LEU A 93 -4.76 0.89 6.43
C LEU A 93 -5.04 -0.15 5.34
N SER A 94 -4.02 -0.52 4.56
CA SER A 94 -4.14 -1.55 3.52
C SER A 94 -4.51 -2.91 4.10
N MET A 95 -3.96 -3.24 5.28
CA MET A 95 -4.29 -4.47 6.01
C MET A 95 -5.70 -4.43 6.59
N VAL A 96 -6.11 -3.30 7.17
CA VAL A 96 -7.48 -3.13 7.68
C VAL A 96 -8.51 -3.34 6.57
N TRP A 97 -8.28 -2.73 5.41
CA TRP A 97 -9.13 -2.91 4.25
C TRP A 97 -9.18 -4.37 3.79
N ALA A 98 -8.02 -4.99 3.56
CA ALA A 98 -7.97 -6.35 3.05
C ALA A 98 -8.52 -7.38 4.05
N ASN A 99 -8.26 -7.22 5.36
CA ASN A 99 -8.87 -8.05 6.41
C ASN A 99 -10.39 -7.88 6.47
N ASN A 100 -10.90 -6.66 6.29
CA ASN A 100 -12.35 -6.45 6.22
C ASN A 100 -12.96 -7.17 5.00
N VAL A 101 -12.35 -7.04 3.83
CA VAL A 101 -12.85 -7.61 2.56
C VAL A 101 -12.71 -9.13 2.48
N PHE A 102 -11.61 -9.71 2.95
CA PHE A 102 -11.31 -11.14 2.78
C PHE A 102 -11.49 -12.00 4.03
N LEU A 103 -11.49 -11.41 5.22
CA LEU A 103 -11.66 -12.13 6.50
C LEU A 103 -12.90 -11.68 7.26
N GLY A 104 -13.59 -10.62 6.82
CA GLY A 104 -14.77 -10.11 7.49
C GLY A 104 -14.45 -9.45 8.84
N CYS A 105 -13.22 -9.04 9.09
CA CYS A 105 -12.87 -8.32 10.32
C CYS A 105 -13.70 -7.03 10.45
N ARG A 106 -14.08 -6.69 11.69
CA ARG A 106 -14.90 -5.52 12.00
C ARG A 106 -14.02 -4.48 12.70
N TYR A 107 -14.21 -3.23 12.30
CA TYR A 107 -13.52 -2.06 12.84
C TYR A 107 -14.54 -0.94 13.09
N SER A 108 -14.10 0.22 13.58
CA SER A 108 -14.99 1.36 13.74
C SER A 108 -15.58 1.78 12.38
N PRO A 109 -16.85 2.25 12.35
CA PRO A 109 -17.49 2.69 11.11
C PRO A 109 -16.65 3.75 10.36
N ASP A 110 -16.15 4.74 11.08
CA ASP A 110 -15.35 5.85 10.51
C ASP A 110 -14.06 5.35 9.83
N LEU A 111 -13.40 4.33 10.42
CA LEU A 111 -12.21 3.73 9.83
C LEU A 111 -12.55 2.95 8.57
N LEU A 112 -13.66 2.20 8.59
CA LEU A 112 -14.13 1.43 7.44
C LEU A 112 -14.56 2.32 6.28
N GLU A 113 -15.22 3.44 6.56
CA GLU A 113 -15.59 4.45 5.57
C GLU A 113 -14.33 5.02 4.90
N LYS A 114 -13.35 5.47 5.69
CA LYS A 114 -12.07 5.97 5.18
C LYS A 114 -11.37 4.97 4.26
N VAL A 115 -11.19 3.72 4.70
CA VAL A 115 -10.47 2.74 3.86
C VAL A 115 -11.27 2.33 2.62
N LYS A 116 -12.61 2.44 2.66
CA LYS A 116 -13.46 2.21 1.49
C LYS A 116 -13.30 3.30 0.44
N GLU A 117 -13.21 4.57 0.87
CA GLU A 117 -12.92 5.71 -0.02
C GLU A 117 -11.53 5.57 -0.65
N MET A 118 -10.51 5.21 0.15
CA MET A 118 -9.16 4.95 -0.36
C MET A 118 -9.10 3.80 -1.38
N ALA A 119 -10.01 2.82 -1.27
CA ALA A 119 -10.11 1.69 -2.17
C ALA A 119 -10.94 1.96 -3.44
N GLU A 120 -11.42 3.19 -3.65
CA GLU A 120 -12.29 3.49 -4.78
C GLU A 120 -11.65 3.14 -6.14
N GLY A 121 -12.40 2.38 -6.94
CA GLY A 121 -11.98 1.87 -8.24
C GLY A 121 -11.14 0.59 -8.20
N ILE A 122 -10.90 -0.01 -7.04
CA ILE A 122 -10.29 -1.34 -6.94
C ILE A 122 -11.39 -2.39 -7.03
N VAL A 123 -11.32 -3.25 -8.05
CA VAL A 123 -12.28 -4.35 -8.26
C VAL A 123 -11.73 -5.63 -7.66
N VAL A 124 -12.50 -6.27 -6.78
CA VAL A 124 -12.18 -7.58 -6.18
C VAL A 124 -13.20 -8.59 -6.68
N GLU A 125 -12.79 -9.43 -7.64
CA GLU A 125 -13.71 -10.35 -8.36
C GLU A 125 -14.26 -11.48 -7.47
N ASP A 126 -13.49 -11.94 -6.48
CA ASP A 126 -13.81 -13.11 -5.64
C ASP A 126 -13.94 -12.76 -4.13
N ALA A 127 -14.47 -11.58 -3.80
CA ALA A 127 -14.63 -11.20 -2.39
C ALA A 127 -15.60 -12.17 -1.67
N PRO A 128 -15.22 -12.79 -0.55
CA PRO A 128 -16.12 -13.65 0.21
C PRO A 128 -17.35 -12.87 0.71
N VAL A 129 -18.54 -13.48 0.59
CA VAL A 129 -19.77 -12.88 1.13
C VAL A 129 -19.92 -13.31 2.59
N PHE A 130 -19.60 -12.40 3.51
CA PHE A 130 -19.80 -12.61 4.95
C PHE A 130 -21.25 -12.33 5.34
N LYS A 131 -22.06 -13.39 5.45
CA LYS A 131 -23.37 -13.29 6.08
C LYS A 131 -23.23 -13.39 7.59
N THR A 132 -23.83 -12.47 8.32
CA THR A 132 -23.89 -12.59 9.78
C THR A 132 -24.87 -13.70 10.17
N ARG A 133 -24.66 -14.31 11.35
CA ARG A 133 -25.58 -15.31 11.91
C ARG A 133 -27.03 -14.79 11.92
N ASP A 134 -27.21 -13.52 12.27
CA ASP A 134 -28.54 -12.92 12.41
C ASP A 134 -29.23 -12.73 11.04
N GLU A 135 -28.48 -12.51 9.95
CA GLU A 135 -29.00 -12.51 8.57
C GLU A 135 -29.40 -13.91 8.10
N ILE A 136 -28.60 -14.93 8.46
CA ILE A 136 -28.94 -16.34 8.18
C ILE A 136 -30.23 -16.73 8.92
N MET A 137 -30.35 -16.35 10.19
CA MET A 137 -31.53 -16.62 11.02
C MET A 137 -32.79 -15.89 10.54
N LYS A 138 -32.67 -14.66 9.99
CA LYS A 138 -33.82 -13.95 9.39
C LYS A 138 -34.31 -14.63 8.11
N ASN A 139 -33.42 -15.18 7.29
CA ASN A 139 -33.79 -15.87 6.06
C ASN A 139 -34.42 -17.27 6.29
N GLN A 140 -34.24 -17.85 7.48
CA GLN A 140 -34.85 -19.13 7.87
C GLN A 140 -36.29 -19.00 8.42
N LYS A 141 -36.77 -17.78 8.70
CA LYS A 141 -38.14 -17.54 9.20
C LYS A 141 -39.19 -17.43 8.08
N ARG A 142 -38.96 -18.04 6.92
CA ARG A 142 -39.91 -18.09 5.80
C ARG A 142 -40.56 -19.46 5.70
#